data_AF-A0A949MDT5-F1
#
_entry.id   AF-A0A949MDT5-F1
#
_cell.length_a   1.000
_cell.length_b   1.000
_cell.length_c   1.000
_cell.angle_alpha   90.00
_cell.angle_beta   90.00
_cell.angle_gamma   90.00
#
_symmetry.space_group_name_H-M   'P 1'
#
loop_
_entity.id
_entity.type
_entity.pdbx_description
1 polymer ?
#
loop_
_entity_poly.entity_id
_entity_poly.type
_entity_poly.pdbx_seq_one_letter_code
_entity_poly.pdbx_strand_id
1 'polypeptide(L)'
;VGNQYVYAEVCAPDVIRVACATNPAFFARKSLAAQPLRLAQTDWKLETNSDEAILTTPKLQARVALATGAVSFFDSRGHPVLEEAPHGRTLTPRLCRATRRFMGAFTRIPIQWDNASGTLTIGRRQGSFKGM
;
A
#
# COMPACT_ATOMS: atom_id res chain seq x y z
N VAL A 1 10.77 11.64 -0.66
CA VAL A 1 10.91 11.95 0.78
C VAL A 1 12.15 11.25 1.30
N GLY A 2 13.19 12.01 1.68
CA GLY A 2 14.54 11.45 1.83
C GLY A 2 14.99 10.74 0.54
N ASN A 3 15.58 9.54 0.66
CA ASN A 3 16.03 8.71 -0.48
C ASN A 3 14.97 7.70 -0.98
N GLN A 4 13.69 7.96 -0.69
CA GLN A 4 12.57 7.10 -1.07
C GLN A 4 11.51 7.88 -1.86
N TYR A 5 10.91 7.20 -2.82
CA TYR A 5 9.81 7.67 -3.65
C TYR A 5 8.53 6.99 -3.21
N VAL A 6 7.46 7.77 -3.04
CA VAL A 6 6.10 7.29 -2.84
C VAL A 6 5.33 7.57 -4.12
N TYR A 7 4.71 6.54 -4.67
CA TYR A 7 3.91 6.60 -5.88
C TYR A 7 2.46 6.29 -5.52
N ALA A 8 1.57 7.25 -5.77
CA ALA A 8 0.13 7.11 -5.60
C ALA A 8 -0.54 7.16 -6.97
N GLU A 9 -1.26 6.10 -7.33
CA GLU A 9 -1.93 5.93 -8.62
C GLU A 9 -3.44 5.73 -8.38
N VAL A 10 -4.26 6.61 -8.94
CA VAL A 10 -5.72 6.48 -8.89
C VAL A 10 -6.16 5.41 -9.87
N CYS A 11 -6.68 4.30 -9.35
CA CYS A 11 -7.11 3.16 -10.14
C CYS A 11 -8.62 3.22 -10.45
N ALA A 12 -9.43 3.65 -9.49
CA ALA A 12 -10.87 3.76 -9.58
C ALA A 12 -11.37 4.80 -8.56
N PRO A 13 -12.67 5.18 -8.58
CA PRO A 13 -13.22 6.15 -7.63
C PRO A 13 -13.11 5.77 -6.16
N ASP A 14 -12.88 4.49 -5.84
CA ASP A 14 -12.70 3.89 -4.51
C ASP A 14 -11.39 3.08 -4.37
N VAL A 15 -10.47 3.17 -5.33
CA VAL A 15 -9.20 2.42 -5.31
C VAL A 15 -8.03 3.33 -5.66
N ILE A 16 -7.10 3.48 -4.72
CA ILE A 16 -5.79 4.13 -4.93
C ILE A 16 -4.69 3.12 -4.60
N ARG A 17 -3.77 2.94 -5.56
CA ARG A 17 -2.58 2.12 -5.39
C ARG A 17 -1.45 2.96 -4.84
N VAL A 18 -0.87 2.51 -3.73
CA VAL A 18 0.31 3.12 -3.11
C VAL A 18 1.50 2.16 -3.24
N ALA A 19 2.64 2.69 -3.69
CA ALA A 19 3.89 1.96 -3.73
C ALA A 19 5.03 2.85 -3.23
N CYS A 20 6.00 2.25 -2.54
CA CYS A 20 7.19 2.96 -2.05
C CYS A 20 8.45 2.21 -2.47
N ALA A 21 9.43 2.93 -3.02
CA ALA A 21 10.71 2.35 -3.44
C ALA A 21 11.85 3.36 -3.36
N THR A 22 13.08 2.89 -3.21
CA THR A 22 14.30 3.72 -3.29
C THR A 22 14.76 3.96 -4.74
N ASN A 23 14.29 3.16 -5.70
CA ASN A 23 14.62 3.29 -7.11
C ASN A 23 13.35 3.53 -7.93
N PRO A 24 13.24 4.64 -8.69
CA PRO A 24 12.05 4.96 -9.48
C PRO A 24 11.75 3.95 -10.60
N ALA A 25 12.77 3.23 -11.11
CA ALA A 25 12.57 2.15 -12.08
C ALA A 25 11.66 1.02 -11.54
N PHE A 26 11.47 0.93 -10.22
CA PHE A 26 10.53 0.03 -9.57
C PHE A 26 9.11 0.17 -10.16
N PHE A 27 8.67 1.41 -10.40
CA PHE A 27 7.28 1.74 -10.72
C PHE A 27 6.89 1.44 -12.17
N ALA A 28 7.87 1.31 -13.07
CA ALA A 28 7.63 0.93 -14.46
C ALA A 28 7.28 -0.56 -14.65
N ARG A 29 7.37 -1.38 -13.60
CA ARG A 29 7.14 -2.81 -13.68
C ARG A 29 5.66 -3.15 -13.73
N LYS A 30 5.28 -4.00 -14.69
CA LYS A 30 3.94 -4.56 -14.78
C LYS A 30 3.72 -5.53 -13.60
N SER A 31 2.63 -5.32 -12.86
CA SER A 31 2.20 -6.25 -11.82
C SER A 31 1.74 -7.56 -12.46
N LEU A 32 2.09 -8.70 -11.87
CA LEU A 32 1.53 -10.01 -12.24
C LEU A 32 0.22 -10.31 -11.50
N ALA A 33 -0.03 -9.62 -10.38
CA ALA A 33 -1.19 -9.83 -9.53
C ALA A 33 -2.34 -8.86 -9.82
N ALA A 34 -2.04 -7.69 -10.38
CA ALA A 34 -3.05 -6.73 -10.79
C ALA A 34 -3.24 -6.85 -12.30
N GLN A 35 -4.49 -7.01 -12.74
CA GLN A 35 -4.85 -6.86 -14.15
C GLN A 35 -4.46 -5.45 -14.62
N PRO A 36 -4.03 -5.26 -15.88
CA PRO A 36 -3.85 -3.93 -16.44
C PRO A 36 -5.10 -3.11 -16.17
N LEU A 37 -4.92 -1.96 -15.52
CA LEU A 37 -6.01 -1.12 -15.07
C LEU A 37 -6.91 -0.82 -16.28
N ARG A 38 -8.14 -1.37 -16.26
CA ARG A 38 -9.17 -0.96 -17.20
C ARG A 38 -9.56 0.43 -16.72
N LEU A 39 -8.99 1.46 -17.33
CA LEU A 39 -9.18 2.86 -16.97
C LEU A 39 -10.67 3.19 -17.03
N ALA A 40 -11.37 2.99 -15.92
CA ALA A 40 -12.52 3.82 -15.62
C ALA A 40 -11.93 5.22 -15.47
N GLN A 41 -12.15 6.09 -16.46
CA GLN A 41 -11.79 7.49 -16.36
C GLN A 41 -12.39 8.00 -15.06
N THR A 42 -11.53 8.14 -14.06
CA THR A 42 -11.91 8.56 -12.74
C THR A 42 -11.56 10.03 -12.70
N ASP A 43 -12.55 10.89 -12.49
CA ASP A 43 -12.28 12.29 -12.26
C ASP A 43 -11.64 12.42 -10.88
N TRP A 44 -10.37 12.82 -10.84
CA TRP A 44 -9.64 13.03 -9.60
C TRP A 44 -8.85 14.34 -9.68
N LYS A 45 -8.54 14.89 -8.50
CA LYS A 45 -7.78 16.13 -8.35
C LYS A 45 -6.60 15.92 -7.44
N LEU A 46 -5.51 16.61 -7.74
CA LEU A 46 -4.35 16.73 -6.86
C LEU A 46 -4.25 18.17 -6.38
N GLU A 47 -4.30 18.34 -5.06
CA GLU A 47 -3.98 19.58 -4.40
C GLU A 47 -2.69 19.37 -3.60
N THR A 48 -1.83 20.37 -3.56
CA THR A 48 -0.56 20.28 -2.82
C THR A 48 -0.37 21.56 -2.05
N ASN A 49 -0.20 21.43 -0.74
CA ASN A 49 0.14 22.54 0.14
C ASN A 49 1.60 22.37 0.62
N SER A 50 2.04 23.14 1.63
CA SER A 50 3.42 23.06 2.11
C SER A 50 3.74 21.73 2.80
N ASP A 51 2.72 21.03 3.33
CA ASP A 51 2.91 19.96 4.31
C ASP A 51 2.44 18.60 3.77
N GLU A 52 1.44 18.59 2.87
CA GLU A 52 0.79 17.42 2.32
C GLU A 52 0.36 17.58 0.84
N ALA A 53 0.30 16.45 0.15
CA ALA A 53 -0.36 16.30 -1.14
C ALA A 53 -1.68 15.55 -0.95
N ILE A 54 -2.78 16.11 -1.43
CA ILE A 54 -4.14 15.60 -1.27
C ILE A 54 -4.64 15.14 -2.64
N LEU A 55 -4.85 13.83 -2.79
CA LEU A 55 -5.54 13.23 -3.92
C LEU A 55 -7.01 13.03 -3.58
N THR A 56 -7.89 13.67 -4.33
CA THR A 56 -9.34 13.60 -4.13
C THR A 56 -10.01 12.90 -5.30
N THR A 57 -10.82 11.90 -4.99
CA THR A 57 -11.70 11.18 -5.92
C THR A 57 -13.16 11.35 -5.46
N PRO A 58 -14.17 10.90 -6.22
CA PRO A 58 -15.57 11.03 -5.81
C PRO A 58 -15.94 10.25 -4.54
N LYS A 59 -15.22 9.16 -4.20
CA LYS A 59 -15.54 8.33 -3.03
C LYS A 59 -14.46 8.30 -1.95
N LEU A 60 -13.21 8.66 -2.27
CA LEU A 60 -12.13 8.71 -1.28
C LEU A 60 -11.20 9.92 -1.42
N GLN A 61 -10.48 10.19 -0.34
CA GLN A 61 -9.35 11.11 -0.32
C GLN A 61 -8.11 10.38 0.21
N ALA A 62 -6.96 10.57 -0.44
CA ALA A 62 -5.67 10.13 0.07
C ALA A 62 -4.77 11.35 0.31
N ARG A 63 -4.23 11.46 1.51
CA ARG A 63 -3.31 12.53 1.91
C ARG A 63 -1.93 11.94 2.11
N VAL A 64 -0.92 12.60 1.55
CA VAL A 64 0.48 12.19 1.62
C VAL A 64 1.26 13.31 2.28
N ALA A 65 1.76 13.08 3.49
CA ALA A 65 2.62 14.05 4.17
C ALA A 65 3.95 14.20 3.42
N LEU A 66 4.31 15.40 2.98
CA LEU A 66 5.52 15.64 2.17
C LEU A 66 6.82 15.43 2.97
N ALA A 67 6.78 15.63 4.29
CA ALA A 67 7.93 15.47 5.17
C ALA A 67 8.35 14.00 5.38
N THR A 68 7.40 13.08 5.47
CA THR A 68 7.64 11.65 5.79
C THR A 68 7.20 10.69 4.69
N GLY A 69 6.37 11.19 3.76
CA GLY A 69 5.68 10.45 2.72
C GLY A 69 4.53 9.60 3.27
N ALA A 70 4.19 9.72 4.56
CA ALA A 70 3.16 8.89 5.19
C ALA A 70 1.82 9.09 4.48
N VAL A 71 1.11 7.99 4.22
CA VAL A 71 -0.17 8.03 3.51
C VAL A 71 -1.32 7.78 4.49
N SER A 72 -2.33 8.64 4.40
CA SER A 72 -3.59 8.51 5.14
C SER A 72 -4.76 8.54 4.17
N PHE A 73 -5.75 7.69 4.42
CA PHE A 73 -6.96 7.56 3.62
C PHE A 73 -8.17 8.02 4.41
N PHE A 74 -9.03 8.78 3.75
CA PHE A 74 -10.26 9.30 4.28
C PHE A 74 -11.43 8.96 3.35
N ASP A 75 -12.63 8.82 3.91
CA ASP A 75 -13.85 8.73 3.13
C ASP A 75 -14.17 10.08 2.45
N SER A 76 -15.19 10.12 1.58
CA SER A 76 -15.62 11.35 0.90
C SER A 76 -16.12 12.45 1.86
N ARG A 77 -16.41 12.12 3.12
CA ARG A 77 -16.83 13.05 4.18
C ARG A 77 -15.65 13.53 5.03
N GLY A 78 -14.44 13.02 4.78
CA GLY A 78 -13.23 13.38 5.52
C GLY A 78 -13.02 12.57 6.81
N HIS A 79 -13.75 11.47 7.01
CA HIS A 79 -13.51 10.57 8.15
C HIS A 79 -12.32 9.64 7.86
N PRO A 80 -11.40 9.43 8.81
CA PRO A 80 -10.25 8.56 8.60
C PRO A 80 -10.67 7.10 8.43
N VAL A 81 -10.14 6.45 7.39
CA VAL A 81 -10.34 5.03 7.08
C VAL A 81 -9.09 4.24 7.43
N LEU A 82 -7.91 4.77 7.09
CA LEU A 82 -6.63 4.15 7.36
C LEU A 82 -5.55 5.23 7.48
N GLU A 83 -4.67 5.10 8.47
CA GLU A 83 -3.50 5.97 8.62
C GLU A 83 -2.25 5.11 8.77
N GLU A 84 -1.21 5.40 7.99
CA GLU A 84 0.09 4.77 8.20
C GLU A 84 0.65 5.17 9.57
N ALA A 85 1.11 4.18 10.34
CA ALA A 85 1.78 4.45 11.60
C ALA A 85 3.04 5.33 11.37
N PRO A 86 3.36 6.23 12.30
CA PRO A 86 4.60 7.00 12.25
C PRO A 86 5.81 6.08 12.08
N HIS A 87 6.67 6.38 11.11
CA HIS A 87 7.84 5.56 10.76
C HIS A 87 7.53 4.09 10.40
N GLY A 88 6.29 3.78 9.99
CA GLY A 88 5.83 2.42 9.70
C GLY A 88 6.49 1.76 8.48
N ARG A 89 7.36 2.48 7.74
CA ARG A 89 8.03 1.98 6.53
C ARG A 89 9.52 1.81 6.77
N THR A 90 9.95 0.55 6.87
CA THR A 90 11.37 0.18 6.92
C THR A 90 11.70 -0.76 5.77
N LEU A 91 12.63 -0.36 4.91
CA LEU A 91 13.17 -1.19 3.83
C LEU A 91 14.58 -1.63 4.19
N THR A 92 14.78 -2.91 4.50
CA THR A 92 16.11 -3.45 4.78
C THR A 92 16.52 -4.41 3.66
N PRO A 93 17.64 -4.17 2.95
CA PRO A 93 18.12 -5.10 1.94
C PRO A 93 18.33 -6.50 2.51
N ARG A 94 17.99 -7.51 1.71
CA ARG A 94 18.26 -8.93 2.00
C ARG A 94 18.85 -9.59 0.77
N LEU A 95 20.01 -10.23 0.96
CA LEU A 95 20.65 -11.03 -0.07
C LEU A 95 20.01 -12.42 -0.09
N CYS A 96 19.30 -12.76 -1.16
CA CYS A 96 18.74 -14.10 -1.36
C CYS A 96 19.69 -14.92 -2.24
N ARG A 97 20.41 -15.89 -1.64
CA ARG A 97 21.25 -16.83 -2.37
C ARG A 97 20.39 -18.01 -2.83
N ALA A 98 20.12 -18.12 -4.13
CA ALA A 98 19.27 -19.18 -4.69
C ALA A 98 19.97 -20.55 -4.58
N THR A 99 19.40 -21.48 -3.82
CA THR A 99 19.87 -22.89 -3.78
C THR A 99 18.74 -23.80 -4.24
N ARG A 100 19.06 -24.77 -5.09
CA ARG A 100 18.11 -25.72 -5.70
C ARG A 100 17.39 -26.52 -4.60
N ARG A 101 16.07 -26.66 -4.76
CA ARG A 101 15.08 -27.38 -3.91
C ARG A 101 14.60 -26.59 -2.68
N PHE A 102 13.63 -25.70 -2.89
CA PHE A 102 12.90 -25.02 -1.81
C PHE A 102 11.70 -25.85 -1.35
N MET A 103 11.81 -26.54 -0.22
CA MET A 103 10.68 -26.58 0.71
C MET A 103 10.83 -25.34 1.58
N GLY A 104 10.23 -24.23 1.12
CA GLY A 104 10.40 -22.92 1.75
C GLY A 104 9.76 -22.90 3.14
N ALA A 105 10.50 -22.38 4.12
CA ALA A 105 9.91 -21.88 5.36
C ALA A 105 8.86 -20.82 5.00
N PHE A 106 7.65 -20.94 5.55
CA PHE A 106 6.56 -20.02 5.27
C PHE A 106 6.06 -19.35 6.56
N THR A 107 5.41 -18.20 6.39
CA THR A 107 4.56 -17.58 7.40
C THR A 107 3.24 -17.29 6.73
N ARG A 108 2.15 -17.69 7.38
CA ARG A 108 0.78 -17.47 6.94
C ARG A 108 0.03 -16.75 8.05
N ILE A 109 -0.58 -15.62 7.75
CA ILE A 109 -1.52 -14.95 8.64
C ILE A 109 -2.90 -15.16 8.03
N PRO A 110 -3.77 -15.99 8.63
CA PRO A 110 -5.12 -16.19 8.12
C PRO A 110 -5.89 -14.87 8.19
N ILE A 111 -6.52 -14.48 7.08
CA ILE A 111 -7.40 -13.33 7.02
C ILE A 111 -8.77 -13.84 6.56
N GLN A 112 -9.81 -13.52 7.32
CA GLN A 112 -11.19 -13.84 6.96
C GLN A 112 -12.03 -12.58 7.04
N TRP A 113 -12.83 -12.36 6.00
CA TRP A 113 -13.79 -11.27 5.93
C TRP A 113 -15.20 -11.86 5.94
N ASP A 114 -16.04 -11.37 6.85
CA ASP A 114 -17.47 -11.69 6.88
C ASP A 114 -18.27 -10.48 6.36
N ASN A 115 -18.92 -10.67 5.21
CA ASN A 115 -19.77 -9.65 4.59
C ASN A 115 -21.02 -9.30 5.42
N ALA A 116 -21.57 -10.26 6.17
CA ALA A 116 -22.82 -10.06 6.91
C ALA A 116 -22.60 -9.20 8.16
N SER A 117 -21.49 -9.41 8.85
CA SER A 117 -21.11 -8.63 10.04
C SER A 117 -20.14 -7.48 9.76
N GLY A 118 -19.64 -7.34 8.52
CA GLY A 118 -18.65 -6.32 8.16
C GLY A 118 -17.34 -6.45 8.93
N THR A 119 -16.99 -7.66 9.37
CA THR A 119 -15.87 -7.88 10.30
C THR A 119 -14.69 -8.56 9.61
N LEU A 120 -13.51 -7.95 9.77
CA LEU A 120 -12.22 -8.53 9.38
C LEU A 120 -11.59 -9.25 10.56
N THR A 121 -11.37 -10.56 10.43
CA THR A 121 -10.65 -11.37 11.42
C THR A 121 -9.23 -11.65 10.94
N ILE A 122 -8.25 -11.24 11.76
CA ILE A 122 -6.83 -11.56 11.54
C ILE A 122 -6.44 -12.65 12.53
N GLY A 123 -6.25 -13.86 12.01
CA GLY A 123 -5.89 -15.04 12.80
C GLY A 123 -4.43 -15.05 13.26
N ARG A 124 -4.10 -15.95 14.19
CA ARG A 124 -2.73 -16.13 14.64
C ARG A 124 -1.81 -16.49 13.48
N ARG A 125 -0.62 -15.89 13.46
CA ARG A 125 0.46 -16.23 12.53
C ARG A 125 0.81 -17.72 12.65
N GLN A 126 0.84 -18.42 11.52
CA GLN A 126 1.19 -19.83 11.36
C GLN A 126 2.47 -19.95 10.54
N GLY A 127 3.22 -21.03 10.75
CA GLY A 127 4.50 -21.29 10.07
C GLY A 127 5.72 -20.87 10.90
N SER A 128 6.92 -21.16 10.38
CA SER A 128 8.18 -21.03 11.12
C SER A 128 9.36 -20.75 10.19
N PHE A 129 10.28 -19.86 10.60
CA PHE A 129 11.58 -19.63 9.97
C PHE A 129 12.66 -19.44 11.06
N LYS A 130 13.93 -19.69 10.72
CA LYS A 130 15.04 -19.58 11.68
C LYS A 130 15.22 -18.13 12.16
N GLY A 131 15.02 -17.89 13.45
CA GLY A 131 15.10 -16.56 14.07
C GLY A 131 13.74 -15.97 14.51
N MET A 132 12.66 -16.76 14.41
CA MET A 132 11.50 -16.60 15.31
C MET A 132 11.80 -17.14 16.70
#